data_AF-A0A2E9GY30-F1
#
_entry.id   AF-A0A2E9GY30-F1
#
_cell.length_a   1.000
_cell.length_b   1.000
_cell.length_c   1.000
_cell.angle_alpha   90.00
_cell.angle_beta   90.00
_cell.angle_gamma   90.00
#
_symmetry.space_group_name_H-M   'P 1'
#
loop_
_entity.id
_entity.type
_entity.pdbx_description
1 polymer ?
#
loop_
_entity_poly.entity_id
_entity_poly.type
_entity_poly.pdbx_seq_one_letter_code
_entity_poly.pdbx_strand_id
1 'polypeptide(L)' 'MMSGNQCIGCGCSDFNACVKDGEACHWIKVDNAMQIGVCSNCPGYVEELEKRQADVGKH' A
#
# COMPACT_ATOMS: atom_id res chain seq x y z
N MET A 1 15.45 -3.63 11.09
CA MET A 1 14.04 -4.10 11.15
C MET A 1 13.53 -4.00 9.73
N MET A 2 13.12 -5.11 9.12
CA MET A 2 12.66 -5.11 7.73
C MET A 2 11.34 -4.33 7.69
N SER A 3 11.41 -3.07 7.26
CA SER A 3 10.23 -2.33 6.87
C SER A 3 9.62 -3.10 5.70
N GLY A 4 8.40 -3.61 5.86
CA GLY A 4 7.60 -4.09 4.74
C GLY A 4 6.79 -2.93 4.18
N ASN A 5 6.29 -3.08 2.96
CA ASN A 5 5.41 -2.08 2.38
C ASN A 5 4.11 -2.01 3.20
N GLN A 6 3.65 -0.81 3.54
CA GLN A 6 2.43 -0.63 4.32
C GLN A 6 1.31 0.05 3.53
N CYS A 7 0.10 -0.49 3.61
CA CYS A 7 -1.05 0.09 2.94
C CYS A 7 -1.43 1.41 3.59
N ILE A 8 -1.53 2.49 2.80
CA ILE A 8 -1.92 3.82 3.32
C ILE A 8 -3.40 3.90 3.74
N GLY A 9 -4.22 2.94 3.28
CA GLY A 9 -5.65 2.86 3.62
C GLY A 9 -5.90 2.02 4.88
N CYS A 10 -5.66 0.70 4.82
CA CYS A 10 -5.95 -0.21 5.94
C CYS A 10 -4.72 -0.55 6.82
N GLY A 11 -3.51 -0.14 6.45
CA GLY A 11 -2.31 -0.46 7.22
C GLY A 11 -1.81 -1.89 7.11
N CYS A 12 -2.36 -2.73 6.22
CA CYS A 12 -1.76 -4.05 5.98
C CYS A 12 -0.31 -3.94 5.50
N SER A 13 0.45 -5.00 5.71
CA SER A 13 1.81 -5.12 5.23
C SER A 13 2.06 -6.47 4.58
N ASP A 14 3.25 -6.67 4.02
CA ASP A 14 3.66 -7.93 3.39
C ASP A 14 3.51 -9.15 4.32
N PHE A 15 3.58 -8.94 5.64
CA PHE A 15 3.44 -9.98 6.66
C PHE A 15 2.08 -10.00 7.35
N ASN A 16 1.22 -9.00 7.09
CA ASN A 16 -0.07 -8.87 7.74
C ASN A 16 -1.12 -8.32 6.77
N ALA A 17 -1.79 -9.21 6.04
CA ALA A 17 -2.83 -8.85 5.08
C ALA A 17 -4.18 -8.58 5.77
N CYS A 18 -4.88 -7.53 5.32
CA CYS A 18 -6.27 -7.27 5.67
C CYS A 18 -7.13 -8.40 5.08
N VAL A 19 -8.07 -8.97 5.84
CA VAL A 19 -9.04 -9.96 5.32
C VAL A 19 -10.38 -9.29 5.14
N LYS A 20 -10.98 -9.42 3.96
CA LYS A 20 -12.33 -8.93 3.66
C LYS A 20 -13.11 -10.03 2.97
N ASP A 21 -14.32 -10.28 3.45
CA ASP A 21 -15.21 -11.33 2.93
C ASP A 21 -14.57 -12.74 2.90
N GLY A 22 -13.64 -13.00 3.82
CA GLY A 22 -12.93 -14.29 3.93
C GLY A 22 -11.68 -14.41 3.05
N GLU A 23 -11.38 -13.43 2.21
CA GLU A 23 -10.19 -13.42 1.36
C GLU A 23 -9.12 -12.42 1.86
N ALA A 24 -7.86 -12.86 1.84
CA ALA A 24 -6.72 -12.00 2.16
C ALA A 24 -6.49 -11.00 1.02
N CYS A 25 -6.29 -9.73 1.37
CA CYS A 25 -5.98 -8.71 0.39
C CYS A 25 -4.61 -8.96 -0.26
N HIS A 26 -4.47 -8.46 -1.48
CA HIS A 26 -3.19 -8.43 -2.20
C HIS A 26 -2.86 -6.99 -2.59
N TRP A 27 -1.60 -6.72 -2.90
CA TRP A 27 -1.18 -5.40 -3.37
C TRP A 27 -1.75 -5.11 -4.75
N ILE A 28 -2.49 -4.00 -4.90
CA ILE A 28 -2.82 -3.44 -6.21
C ILE A 28 -1.61 -2.66 -6.73
N LYS A 29 -1.05 -1.80 -5.87
CA LYS A 29 0.09 -0.93 -6.18
C LYS A 29 0.97 -0.76 -4.97
N VAL A 30 2.27 -0.79 -5.17
CA VAL A 30 3.28 -0.67 -4.11
C VAL A 30 4.36 0.28 -4.58
N ASP A 31 4.84 1.10 -3.65
CA ASP A 31 6.04 1.90 -3.76
C ASP A 31 7.09 1.40 -2.76
N ASN A 32 8.05 0.64 -3.26
CA ASN A 32 9.14 0.13 -2.43
C ASN A 32 10.14 1.22 -2.01
N ALA A 33 10.22 2.35 -2.70
CA ALA A 33 11.11 3.44 -2.31
C ALA A 33 10.57 4.15 -1.05
N MET A 34 9.24 4.31 -1.00
CA MET A 34 8.54 4.91 0.13
C MET A 34 8.09 3.90 1.19
N GLN A 35 8.22 2.60 0.94
CA GLN A 35 7.74 1.52 1.80
C GLN A 35 6.23 1.61 2.09
N ILE A 36 5.45 2.07 1.11
CA ILE A 36 4.00 2.20 1.21
C ILE A 36 3.32 1.58 -0.01
N GLY A 37 2.04 1.27 0.11
CA GLY A 37 1.27 0.72 -0.99
C GLY A 37 -0.23 0.89 -0.79
N VAL A 38 -0.99 0.27 -1.67
CA VAL A 38 -2.44 0.16 -1.63
C VAL A 38 -2.83 -1.27 -1.96
N CYS A 39 -3.59 -1.89 -1.07
CA CYS A 39 -4.10 -3.24 -1.23
C CYS A 39 -5.47 -3.26 -1.90
N SER A 40 -5.92 -4.46 -2.30
CA SER A 40 -7.20 -4.73 -2.96
C SER A 40 -8.42 -4.27 -2.18
N ASN A 41 -8.30 -4.16 -0.85
CA ASN A 41 -9.39 -3.67 0.01
C ASN A 41 -9.50 -2.14 0.07
N CYS A 42 -8.48 -1.42 -0.40
CA CYS A 42 -8.40 0.03 -0.31
C CYS A 42 -8.24 0.72 -1.68
N PRO A 43 -8.99 0.35 -2.74
CA PRO A 43 -8.77 0.88 -4.08
C PRO A 43 -8.95 2.40 -4.17
N GLY A 44 -9.74 3.01 -3.27
CA GLY A 44 -9.93 4.46 -3.21
C GLY A 44 -8.68 5.27 -2.84
N TYR A 45 -7.63 4.62 -2.33
CA TYR A 45 -6.38 5.27 -1.96
C TYR A 45 -5.31 5.22 -3.05
N VAL A 46 -5.57 4.56 -4.19
CA VAL A 46 -4.58 4.44 -5.28
C VAL A 46 -4.17 5.82 -5.82
N GLU A 47 -5.13 6.72 -6.04
CA GLU A 47 -4.84 8.08 -6.54
C GLU A 47 -4.01 8.88 -5.53
N GLU A 48 -4.25 8.68 -4.23
CA GLU A 48 -3.46 9.33 -3.17
C GLU A 48 -2.04 8.78 -3.12
N LEU A 49 -1.88 7.46 -3.25
CA LEU A 49 -0.55 6.84 -3.36
C LEU A 49 0.22 7.47 -4.53
N GLU A 50 -0.37 7.53 -5.72
CA GLU A 50 0.26 8.09 -6.91
C GLU A 50 0.74 9.53 -6.72
N LYS A 51 -0.07 10.37 -6.06
CA LYS A 51 0.34 11.74 -5.70
C LYS A 51 1.59 11.73 -4.82
N ARG A 52 1.64 10.87 -3.80
CA ARG A 52 2.81 10.72 -2.92
C ARG A 52 4.04 10.22 -3.69
N GLN A 53 3.88 9.29 -4.63
CA GLN A 53 4.98 8.80 -5.47
C GLN A 53 5.55 9.92 -6.36
N ALA A 54 4.68 10.75 -6.94
CA ALA A 54 5.07 11.87 -7.78
C ALA A 54 5.85 12.96 -7.02
N ASP A 55 5.57 13.14 -5.73
CA ASP A 55 6.29 14.07 -4.87
C ASP A 55 7.70 13.57 -4.51
N VAL A 56 7.89 12.26 -4.36
CA VAL A 56 9.21 11.67 -4.04
C VAL A 56 10.16 11.66 -5.23
N GLY A 57 9.65 11.53 -6.46
CA GLY A 57 10.47 11.59 -7.68
C GLY A 57 11.07 12.97 -8.00
N LYS A 58 10.83 13.99 -7.16
CA LYS A 58 11.29 15.38 -7.37
C LYS A 58 12.49 15.80 -6.51
N HIS A 59 13.06 14.92 -5.69
CA HIS A 59 14.21 15.26 -4.85
C HIS A 59 15.53 14.67 -5.36
#